data_AF-A0A354Z687-F1
#
_entry.id   AF-A0A354Z687-F1
#
_cell.length_a   1.000
_cell.length_b   1.000
_cell.length_c   1.000
_cell.angle_alpha   90.00
_cell.angle_beta   90.00
_cell.angle_gamma   90.00
#
_symmetry.space_group_name_H-M   'P 1'
#
loop_
_entity.id
_entity.type
_entity.pdbx_description
1 polymer ?
#
loop_
_entity_poly.entity_id
_entity_poly.type
_entity_poly.pdbx_seq_one_letter_code
_entity_poly.pdbx_strand_id
1 'polypeptide(L)'
;MIASPFDSFVSSLKPVRLYSASKGGRASSWLLWGDGVKFLPDASMNGRRKIKARGKIGWVDEAALGGESLLEFYFIDVGQGDGVLIKTPDFRHILIDGGFPRAKQPTGKSAADFVDWKFVKDYGLDTVALDALIASHNDQDHYGGLADLLDLTQADDLNAEHVTVEAAYHAGLSWWRTASDSRTLGSFRKVDGLNHLVDLLGDRTSAQAALAPGALPRLQGAWGDFIQKLLDARTQAGTPTPLERLSHTTGY
;
A
#
# COMPACT_ATOMS: atom_id res chain seq x y z
N MET A 1 9.12 1.39 10.91
CA MET A 1 7.91 0.80 11.55
C MET A 1 7.16 1.90 12.30
N ILE A 2 5.91 2.13 11.93
CA ILE A 2 5.01 3.00 12.70
C ILE A 2 4.35 2.18 13.80
N ALA A 3 4.42 2.67 15.04
CA ALA A 3 3.72 2.04 16.16
C ALA A 3 2.19 2.09 15.92
N SER A 4 1.48 1.06 16.35
CA SER A 4 0.02 1.08 16.27
C SER A 4 -0.54 2.32 16.97
N PRO A 5 -1.41 3.10 16.30
CA PRO A 5 -1.92 4.34 16.88
C PRO A 5 -3.12 4.13 17.81
N PHE A 6 -3.49 2.87 18.08
CA PHE A 6 -4.71 2.51 18.79
C PHE A 6 -4.44 2.14 20.25
N ASP A 7 -5.37 2.53 21.13
CA ASP A 7 -5.30 2.23 22.57
C ASP A 7 -5.84 0.83 22.91
N SER A 8 -6.71 0.29 22.05
CA SER A 8 -7.33 -1.03 22.19
C SER A 8 -7.87 -1.50 20.83
N PHE A 9 -8.29 -2.75 20.75
CA PHE A 9 -9.02 -3.31 19.62
C PHE A 9 -10.35 -3.91 20.06
N VAL A 10 -11.27 -4.08 19.11
CA VAL A 10 -12.54 -4.79 19.34
C VAL A 10 -12.27 -6.29 19.51
N SER A 11 -12.73 -6.87 20.62
CA SER A 11 -12.51 -8.28 20.99
C SER A 11 -13.61 -9.24 20.51
N SER A 12 -14.74 -8.72 20.02
CA SER A 12 -15.91 -9.51 19.66
C SER A 12 -15.87 -10.02 18.22
N LEU A 13 -16.09 -11.33 18.03
CA LEU A 13 -16.30 -11.95 16.71
C LEU A 13 -17.57 -11.47 15.99
N LYS A 14 -18.53 -10.93 16.74
CA LYS A 14 -19.77 -10.37 16.18
C LYS A 14 -19.63 -8.86 16.03
N PRO A 15 -20.27 -8.24 15.01
CA PRO A 15 -20.27 -6.79 14.85
C PRO A 15 -20.72 -6.08 16.12
N VAL A 16 -19.95 -5.08 16.53
CA VAL A 16 -20.19 -4.29 17.74
C VAL A 16 -20.78 -2.95 17.34
N ARG A 17 -21.80 -2.49 18.05
CA ARG A 17 -22.45 -1.20 17.75
C ARG A 17 -21.58 -0.05 18.22
N LEU A 18 -21.45 0.95 17.36
CA LEU A 18 -21.01 2.28 17.73
C LEU A 18 -22.26 3.14 17.97
N TYR A 19 -22.53 3.50 19.22
CA TYR A 19 -23.70 4.27 19.62
C TYR A 19 -23.43 5.77 19.58
N SER A 20 -24.48 6.56 19.34
CA SER A 20 -24.39 8.03 19.41
C SER A 20 -24.30 8.59 20.84
N ALA A 21 -24.64 7.81 21.86
CA ALA A 21 -24.68 8.24 23.27
C ALA A 21 -24.22 7.14 24.24
N SER A 22 -23.85 7.55 25.47
CA SER A 22 -23.36 6.64 26.52
C SER A 22 -24.46 5.77 27.13
N LYS A 23 -25.73 6.18 27.06
CA LYS A 23 -26.90 5.39 27.49
C LYS A 23 -28.01 5.52 26.46
N GLY A 24 -28.63 4.41 26.07
CA GLY A 24 -29.55 4.39 24.95
C GLY A 24 -28.87 4.81 23.65
N GLY A 25 -29.58 5.51 22.77
CA GLY A 25 -29.06 6.01 21.50
C GLY A 25 -29.06 4.97 20.37
N ARG A 26 -29.27 5.44 19.14
CA ARG A 26 -29.22 4.61 17.94
C ARG A 26 -27.76 4.27 17.61
N ALA A 27 -27.54 3.07 17.05
CA ALA A 27 -26.26 2.74 16.45
C ALA A 27 -26.01 3.63 15.22
N SER A 28 -24.90 4.37 15.23
CA SER A 28 -24.45 5.24 14.13
C SER A 28 -23.54 4.49 13.14
N SER A 29 -22.92 3.40 13.59
CA SER A 29 -22.06 2.53 12.78
C SER A 29 -21.91 1.17 13.47
N TRP A 30 -21.21 0.26 12.80
CA TRP A 30 -20.76 -1.00 13.36
C TRP A 30 -19.24 -1.10 13.25
N LEU A 31 -18.64 -1.69 14.28
CA LEU A 31 -17.24 -2.07 14.35
C LEU A 31 -17.13 -3.58 14.17
N LEU A 32 -16.04 -4.01 13.55
CA LEU A 32 -15.70 -5.39 13.28
C LEU A 32 -14.68 -5.90 14.30
N TRP A 33 -14.54 -7.22 14.37
CA TRP A 33 -13.50 -7.86 15.17
C TRP A 33 -12.11 -7.36 14.74
N GLY A 34 -11.28 -6.94 15.71
CA GLY A 34 -9.95 -6.41 15.43
C GLY A 34 -9.91 -4.95 14.98
N ASP A 35 -11.05 -4.25 14.89
CA ASP A 35 -11.03 -2.80 14.63
C ASP A 35 -10.27 -2.09 15.73
N GLY A 36 -9.27 -1.29 15.34
CA GLY A 36 -8.52 -0.43 16.25
C GLY A 36 -9.38 0.74 16.74
N VAL A 37 -9.24 1.06 18.03
CA VAL A 37 -9.96 2.16 18.66
C VAL A 37 -9.00 3.11 19.38
N LYS A 38 -9.23 4.41 19.23
CA LYS A 38 -8.59 5.45 20.06
C LYS A 38 -9.57 5.88 21.15
N PHE A 39 -9.12 5.91 22.39
CA PHE A 39 -9.91 6.37 23.51
C PHE A 39 -9.97 7.89 23.51
N LEU A 40 -11.16 8.43 23.75
CA LEU A 40 -11.29 9.85 24.04
C LEU A 40 -11.15 10.08 25.56
N PRO A 41 -10.55 11.21 25.99
CA PRO A 41 -10.30 11.50 27.41
C PRO A 41 -11.56 11.44 28.28
N ASP A 42 -11.43 10.91 29.50
CA ASP A 42 -12.43 10.91 30.59
C ASP A 42 -13.86 10.43 30.21
N ALA A 43 -13.96 9.58 29.19
CA ALA A 43 -15.24 9.28 28.55
C ALA A 43 -15.70 7.82 28.75
N SER A 44 -15.67 7.33 30.00
CA SER A 44 -16.29 6.05 30.39
C SER A 44 -17.55 6.34 31.19
N MET A 45 -18.70 5.95 30.68
CA MET A 45 -20.01 6.24 31.30
C MET A 45 -21.00 5.12 30.98
N ASN A 46 -21.75 4.68 31.99
CA ASN A 46 -22.82 3.68 31.83
C ASN A 46 -22.35 2.35 31.17
N GLY A 47 -21.11 1.91 31.45
CA GLY A 47 -20.53 0.69 30.86
C GLY A 47 -20.09 0.84 29.40
N ARG A 48 -20.05 2.07 28.88
CA ARG A 48 -19.55 2.39 27.54
C ARG A 48 -18.36 3.32 27.58
N ARG A 49 -17.42 3.09 26.67
CA ARG A 49 -16.29 3.98 26.39
C ARG A 49 -16.56 4.81 25.15
N LYS A 50 -16.30 6.11 25.21
CA LYS A 50 -16.28 6.97 24.02
C LYS A 50 -14.95 6.81 23.30
N ILE A 51 -15.04 6.54 22.01
CA ILE A 51 -13.90 6.18 21.17
C ILE A 51 -13.97 6.89 19.82
N LYS A 52 -12.82 6.97 19.15
CA LYS A 52 -12.73 7.21 17.70
C LYS A 52 -12.27 5.91 17.02
N ALA A 53 -13.03 5.46 16.02
CA ALA A 53 -12.69 4.30 15.19
C ALA A 53 -13.30 4.49 13.79
N ARG A 54 -12.62 4.03 12.74
CA ARG A 54 -13.10 4.14 11.35
C ARG A 54 -13.50 5.56 10.96
N GLY A 55 -12.72 6.54 11.44
CA GLY A 55 -12.97 7.97 11.24
C GLY A 55 -14.22 8.53 11.93
N LYS A 56 -14.90 7.75 12.79
CA LYS A 56 -16.12 8.17 13.50
C LYS A 56 -15.91 8.21 15.00
N ILE A 57 -16.59 9.15 15.66
CA ILE A 57 -16.67 9.23 17.12
C ILE A 57 -18.00 8.63 17.58
N GLY A 58 -17.96 7.83 18.63
CA GLY A 58 -19.16 7.28 19.26
C GLY A 58 -18.84 6.54 20.56
N TRP A 59 -19.81 5.80 21.06
CA TRP A 59 -19.72 5.02 22.28
C TRP A 59 -19.79 3.53 21.98
N VAL A 60 -18.94 2.74 22.62
CA VAL A 60 -18.89 1.28 22.48
C VAL A 60 -19.00 0.63 23.85
N ASP A 61 -19.66 -0.52 23.94
CA ASP A 61 -19.74 -1.27 25.20
C ASP A 61 -18.33 -1.74 25.61
N GLU A 62 -17.89 -1.44 26.83
CA GLU A 62 -16.51 -1.67 27.28
C GLU A 62 -16.10 -3.15 27.24
N ALA A 63 -17.06 -4.05 27.48
CA ALA A 63 -16.86 -5.49 27.40
C ALA A 63 -16.51 -5.99 25.97
N ALA A 64 -16.69 -5.16 24.94
CA ALA A 64 -16.35 -5.47 23.57
C ALA A 64 -14.94 -4.99 23.16
N LEU A 65 -14.18 -4.41 24.11
CA LEU A 65 -12.81 -3.94 23.93
C LEU A 65 -11.81 -4.93 24.54
N GLY A 66 -10.51 -4.60 24.53
CA GLY A 66 -9.43 -5.46 25.00
C GLY A 66 -9.04 -6.57 24.02
N GLY A 67 -9.38 -6.41 22.74
CA GLY A 67 -8.94 -7.32 21.68
C GLY A 67 -7.51 -7.05 21.22
N GLU A 68 -7.13 -7.72 20.14
CA GLU A 68 -5.81 -7.59 19.51
C GLU A 68 -5.94 -7.13 18.06
N SER A 69 -4.85 -6.58 17.55
CA SER A 69 -4.68 -6.28 16.13
C SER A 69 -4.60 -7.58 15.32
N LEU A 70 -5.39 -7.68 14.25
CA LEU A 70 -5.48 -8.90 13.44
C LEU A 70 -4.67 -8.80 12.14
N LEU A 71 -4.46 -9.97 11.52
CA LEU A 71 -4.08 -10.07 10.11
C LEU A 71 -5.30 -9.72 9.26
N GLU A 72 -5.15 -8.72 8.39
CA GLU A 72 -6.22 -8.20 7.55
C GLU A 72 -5.75 -8.20 6.09
N PHE A 73 -6.65 -8.64 5.21
CA PHE A 73 -6.47 -8.57 3.76
C PHE A 73 -7.55 -7.66 3.18
N TYR A 74 -7.10 -6.65 2.43
CA TYR A 74 -7.95 -5.74 1.69
C TYR A 74 -7.74 -5.98 0.21
N PHE A 75 -8.67 -6.68 -0.43
CA PHE A 75 -8.74 -6.79 -1.88
C PHE A 75 -9.42 -5.54 -2.41
N ILE A 76 -8.63 -4.65 -3.00
CA ILE A 76 -9.06 -3.32 -3.42
C ILE A 76 -9.72 -3.46 -4.79
N ASP A 77 -10.92 -2.89 -4.93
CA ASP A 77 -11.57 -2.80 -6.24
C ASP A 77 -10.84 -1.76 -7.08
N VAL A 78 -10.02 -2.26 -8.00
CA VAL A 78 -9.20 -1.45 -8.91
C VAL A 78 -9.63 -1.62 -10.38
N GLY A 79 -10.78 -2.25 -10.62
CA GLY A 79 -11.23 -2.57 -11.97
C GLY A 79 -10.39 -3.68 -12.62
N GLN A 80 -9.40 -3.30 -13.42
CA GLN A 80 -8.50 -4.24 -14.11
C GLN A 80 -7.17 -4.38 -13.35
N GLY A 81 -6.65 -5.60 -13.31
CA GLY A 81 -5.44 -6.00 -12.60
C GLY A 81 -5.72 -6.27 -11.12
N ASP A 82 -4.70 -6.17 -10.29
CA ASP A 82 -4.77 -6.51 -8.87
C ASP A 82 -4.41 -5.32 -7.98
N GLY A 83 -4.85 -5.38 -6.72
CA GLY A 83 -4.51 -4.41 -5.67
C GLY A 83 -4.84 -4.99 -4.30
N VAL A 84 -3.82 -5.24 -3.48
CA VAL A 84 -3.99 -5.86 -2.17
C VAL A 84 -3.19 -5.12 -1.11
N LEU A 85 -3.88 -4.60 -0.09
CA LEU A 85 -3.24 -4.12 1.14
C LEU A 85 -3.36 -5.23 2.20
N ILE A 86 -2.23 -5.64 2.74
CA ILE A 86 -2.15 -6.58 3.87
C ILE A 86 -1.71 -5.78 5.08
N LYS A 87 -2.42 -5.94 6.20
CA LYS A 87 -2.00 -5.43 7.50
C LYS A 87 -1.77 -6.60 8.45
N THR A 88 -0.58 -6.69 9.04
CA THR A 88 -0.21 -7.76 9.96
C THR A 88 -0.73 -7.51 11.38
N PRO A 89 -0.71 -8.53 12.26
CA PRO A 89 -1.06 -8.35 13.67
C PRO A 89 -0.19 -7.30 14.39
N ASP A 90 1.09 -7.17 14.03
CA ASP A 90 1.99 -6.15 14.60
C ASP A 90 1.95 -4.80 13.86
N PHE A 91 0.87 -4.54 13.11
CA PHE A 91 0.57 -3.27 12.47
C PHE A 91 1.54 -2.87 11.35
N ARG A 92 2.15 -3.87 10.70
CA ARG A 92 2.94 -3.70 9.48
C ARG A 92 2.06 -3.78 8.24
N HIS A 93 2.47 -3.09 7.17
CA HIS A 93 1.68 -2.97 5.95
C HIS A 93 2.46 -3.40 4.72
N ILE A 94 1.84 -4.28 3.93
CA ILE A 94 2.38 -4.74 2.65
C ILE A 94 1.36 -4.38 1.58
N LEU A 95 1.79 -3.63 0.57
CA LEU A 95 0.96 -3.28 -0.59
C LEU A 95 1.46 -4.04 -1.81
N ILE A 96 0.58 -4.81 -2.44
CA ILE A 96 0.87 -5.59 -3.64
C ILE A 96 -0.04 -5.10 -4.76
N ASP A 97 0.55 -4.59 -5.83
CA ASP A 97 -0.14 -4.00 -6.96
C ASP A 97 -1.15 -2.90 -6.57
N GLY A 98 -1.79 -2.27 -7.55
CA GLY A 98 -2.68 -1.14 -7.33
C GLY A 98 -3.57 -0.77 -8.51
N GLY A 99 -3.75 -1.64 -9.49
CA GLY A 99 -4.59 -1.34 -10.64
C GLY A 99 -3.97 -0.36 -11.63
N PHE A 100 -4.80 0.11 -12.56
CA PHE A 100 -4.49 1.27 -13.40
C PHE A 100 -4.36 2.56 -12.60
N PRO A 101 -3.61 3.56 -13.11
CA PRO A 101 -3.53 4.88 -12.48
C PRO A 101 -4.89 5.59 -12.54
N ARG A 102 -5.12 6.50 -11.60
CA ARG A 102 -6.35 7.26 -11.38
C ARG A 102 -6.92 7.84 -12.67
N ALA A 103 -6.07 8.46 -13.48
CA ALA A 103 -6.45 9.10 -14.75
C ALA A 103 -7.01 8.13 -15.81
N LYS A 104 -6.84 6.82 -15.62
CA LYS A 104 -7.35 5.77 -16.52
C LYS A 104 -8.49 4.96 -15.90
N GLN A 105 -8.89 5.28 -14.67
CA GLN A 105 -9.98 4.62 -13.96
C GLN A 105 -11.30 5.37 -14.23
N PRO A 106 -12.41 4.69 -14.57
CA PRO A 106 -13.71 5.33 -14.75
C PRO A 106 -14.20 6.08 -13.51
N THR A 107 -13.81 5.63 -12.32
CA THR A 107 -14.16 6.21 -11.03
C THR A 107 -13.30 7.44 -10.69
N GLY A 108 -12.20 7.67 -11.41
CA GLY A 108 -11.17 8.62 -11.01
C GLY A 108 -10.54 8.26 -9.66
N LYS A 109 -10.47 6.97 -9.30
CA LYS A 109 -9.83 6.47 -8.08
C LYS A 109 -9.04 5.20 -8.36
N SER A 110 -7.89 5.05 -7.71
CA SER A 110 -7.05 3.85 -7.78
C SER A 110 -6.82 3.26 -6.37
N ALA A 111 -5.93 2.26 -6.25
CA ALA A 111 -5.55 1.73 -4.94
C ALA A 111 -4.97 2.81 -4.01
N ALA A 112 -4.34 3.86 -4.57
CA ALA A 112 -3.82 4.98 -3.80
C ALA A 112 -4.91 5.64 -2.93
N ASP A 113 -6.10 5.86 -3.47
CA ASP A 113 -7.22 6.49 -2.78
C ASP A 113 -7.72 5.65 -1.60
N PHE A 114 -7.75 4.32 -1.74
CA PHE A 114 -8.13 3.43 -0.65
C PHE A 114 -7.07 3.40 0.45
N VAL A 115 -5.79 3.29 0.08
CA VAL A 115 -4.67 3.26 1.03
C VAL A 115 -4.58 4.58 1.78
N ASP A 116 -4.67 5.71 1.09
CA ASP A 116 -4.74 7.05 1.70
C ASP A 116 -5.88 7.14 2.71
N TRP A 117 -7.10 6.77 2.30
CA TRP A 117 -8.25 6.77 3.19
C TRP A 117 -8.03 5.89 4.43
N LYS A 118 -7.42 4.71 4.25
CA LYS A 118 -7.17 3.75 5.33
C LYS A 118 -6.21 4.32 6.37
N PHE A 119 -5.10 4.93 5.94
CA PHE A 119 -4.15 5.53 6.87
C PHE A 119 -4.66 6.84 7.46
N VAL A 120 -5.19 7.73 6.63
CA VAL A 120 -5.52 9.09 7.07
C VAL A 120 -6.85 9.13 7.81
N LYS A 121 -7.90 8.56 7.23
CA LYS A 121 -9.24 8.68 7.80
C LYS A 121 -9.57 7.58 8.80
N ASP A 122 -9.23 6.34 8.50
CA ASP A 122 -9.52 5.21 9.39
C ASP A 122 -8.55 5.19 10.58
N TYR A 123 -7.25 5.12 10.33
CA TYR A 123 -6.24 5.10 11.41
C TYR A 123 -5.99 6.47 12.06
N GLY A 124 -6.26 7.56 11.34
CA GLY A 124 -5.98 8.91 11.84
C GLY A 124 -4.48 9.18 11.93
N LEU A 125 -3.73 8.79 10.89
CA LEU A 125 -2.32 9.06 10.68
C LEU A 125 -2.15 10.12 9.58
N ASP A 126 -1.02 10.79 9.52
CA ASP A 126 -0.65 11.70 8.43
C ASP A 126 0.22 11.02 7.36
N THR A 127 0.77 9.85 7.68
CA THR A 127 1.76 9.15 6.88
C THR A 127 1.24 7.78 6.47
N VAL A 128 1.31 7.47 5.18
CA VAL A 128 1.21 6.10 4.68
C VAL A 128 2.57 5.44 4.86
N ALA A 129 2.66 4.45 5.75
CA ALA A 129 3.89 3.69 5.97
C ALA A 129 3.71 2.25 5.52
N LEU A 130 4.52 1.85 4.54
CA LEU A 130 4.56 0.52 3.98
C LEU A 130 5.87 -0.16 4.35
N ASP A 131 5.78 -1.33 4.97
CA ASP A 131 6.93 -2.20 5.22
C ASP A 131 7.40 -2.86 3.92
N ALA A 132 6.47 -3.13 2.99
CA ALA A 132 6.80 -3.57 1.65
C ALA A 132 5.82 -3.01 0.60
N LEU A 133 6.35 -2.62 -0.55
CA LEU A 133 5.60 -2.30 -1.76
C LEU A 133 6.05 -3.23 -2.88
N ILE A 134 5.13 -3.98 -3.48
CA ILE A 134 5.43 -5.05 -4.43
C ILE A 134 4.68 -4.80 -5.73
N ALA A 135 5.41 -4.77 -6.85
CA ALA A 135 4.83 -4.83 -8.18
C ALA A 135 5.03 -6.24 -8.76
N SER A 136 3.93 -6.95 -9.04
CA SER A 136 3.98 -8.33 -9.51
C SER A 136 4.60 -8.45 -10.90
N HIS A 137 4.37 -7.47 -11.77
CA HIS A 137 4.97 -7.36 -13.11
C HIS A 137 4.81 -5.95 -13.69
N ASN A 138 5.28 -5.77 -14.93
CA ASN A 138 5.42 -4.48 -15.60
C ASN A 138 4.20 -4.03 -16.42
N ASP A 139 3.03 -4.64 -16.23
CA ASP A 139 1.79 -4.19 -16.88
C ASP A 139 1.09 -3.09 -16.04
N GLN A 140 0.58 -2.07 -16.73
CA GLN A 140 0.18 -0.81 -16.09
C GLN A 140 -1.05 -0.94 -15.19
N ASP A 141 -1.89 -1.94 -15.43
CA ASP A 141 -3.00 -2.34 -14.57
C ASP A 141 -2.55 -3.01 -13.27
N HIS A 142 -1.26 -3.19 -13.03
CA HIS A 142 -0.75 -3.69 -11.75
C HIS A 142 -0.02 -2.61 -10.94
N TYR A 143 0.82 -1.78 -11.54
CA TYR A 143 1.59 -0.79 -10.79
C TYR A 143 1.03 0.64 -10.86
N GLY A 144 -0.03 0.88 -11.64
CA GLY A 144 -0.58 2.22 -11.88
C GLY A 144 -0.97 2.96 -10.60
N GLY A 145 -1.78 2.33 -9.75
CA GLY A 145 -2.14 2.92 -8.45
C GLY A 145 -0.99 2.99 -7.44
N LEU A 146 0.02 2.12 -7.57
CA LEU A 146 1.26 2.26 -6.79
C LEU A 146 2.01 3.53 -7.19
N ALA A 147 2.08 3.81 -8.50
CA ALA A 147 2.71 5.02 -9.03
C ALA A 147 1.95 6.29 -8.64
N ASP A 148 0.62 6.23 -8.50
CA ASP A 148 -0.17 7.36 -7.97
C ASP A 148 0.13 7.61 -6.49
N LEU A 149 0.19 6.54 -5.69
CA LEU A 149 0.45 6.63 -4.25
C LEU A 149 1.81 7.27 -3.95
N LEU A 150 2.83 6.94 -4.75
CA LEU A 150 4.19 7.50 -4.60
C LEU A 150 4.31 8.94 -5.12
N ASP A 151 3.28 9.50 -5.75
CA ASP A 151 3.30 10.83 -6.35
C ASP A 151 2.66 11.87 -5.44
N LEU A 152 3.46 12.38 -4.50
CA LEU A 152 3.01 13.40 -3.55
C LEU A 152 2.70 14.76 -4.18
N THR A 153 2.97 14.95 -5.48
CA THR A 153 2.54 16.17 -6.18
C THR A 153 1.03 16.21 -6.41
N GLN A 154 0.35 15.07 -6.25
CA GLN A 154 -1.10 14.93 -6.29
C GLN A 154 -1.78 15.29 -4.96
N ALA A 155 -1.30 16.32 -4.26
CA ALA A 155 -1.77 16.71 -2.93
C ALA A 155 -3.26 17.10 -2.87
N ASP A 156 -3.87 17.42 -4.00
CA ASP A 156 -5.30 17.69 -4.10
C ASP A 156 -6.16 16.40 -4.01
N ASP A 157 -5.58 15.23 -4.33
CA ASP A 157 -6.28 13.95 -4.38
C ASP A 157 -5.99 13.04 -3.17
N LEU A 158 -4.78 13.13 -2.59
CA LEU A 158 -4.35 12.33 -1.43
C LEU A 158 -4.19 13.21 -0.19
N ASN A 159 -4.69 12.75 0.96
CA ASN A 159 -4.67 13.50 2.21
C ASN A 159 -3.41 13.23 3.05
N ALA A 160 -2.67 12.16 2.76
CA ALA A 160 -1.44 11.83 3.46
C ALA A 160 -0.36 12.86 3.13
N GLU A 161 0.30 13.37 4.17
CA GLU A 161 1.40 14.32 4.03
C GLU A 161 2.68 13.63 3.54
N HIS A 162 2.82 12.34 3.88
CA HIS A 162 4.01 11.55 3.58
C HIS A 162 3.66 10.12 3.18
N VAL A 163 4.52 9.54 2.33
CA VAL A 163 4.52 8.12 2.01
C VAL A 163 5.93 7.60 2.27
N THR A 164 6.04 6.55 3.07
CA THR A 164 7.30 5.89 3.40
C THR A 164 7.25 4.41 3.01
N VAL A 165 8.34 3.92 2.44
CA VAL A 165 8.45 2.53 1.98
C VAL A 165 9.76 1.95 2.49
N GLU A 166 9.69 0.95 3.36
CA GLU A 166 10.87 0.31 3.95
C GLU A 166 11.58 -0.64 2.99
N ALA A 167 10.85 -1.29 2.08
CA ALA A 167 11.40 -2.10 0.99
C ALA A 167 10.45 -2.12 -0.22
N ALA A 168 11.03 -2.05 -1.42
CA ALA A 168 10.29 -2.18 -2.67
C ALA A 168 10.76 -3.40 -3.45
N TYR A 169 9.81 -4.09 -4.08
CA TYR A 169 10.05 -5.36 -4.75
C TYR A 169 9.39 -5.42 -6.14
N HIS A 170 10.04 -6.13 -7.07
CA HIS A 170 9.50 -6.40 -8.40
C HIS A 170 9.94 -7.77 -8.94
N ALA A 171 9.27 -8.27 -9.99
CA ALA A 171 9.62 -9.57 -10.61
C ALA A 171 10.85 -9.54 -11.53
N GLY A 172 11.34 -8.36 -11.89
CA GLY A 172 12.55 -8.17 -12.70
C GLY A 172 12.30 -8.04 -14.20
N LEU A 173 11.21 -8.63 -14.71
CA LEU A 173 10.73 -8.32 -16.06
C LEU A 173 10.35 -6.84 -16.17
N SER A 174 10.64 -6.24 -17.31
CA SER A 174 10.55 -4.80 -17.51
C SER A 174 10.26 -4.44 -18.95
N TRP A 175 9.72 -3.23 -19.15
CA TRP A 175 9.65 -2.62 -20.48
C TRP A 175 10.94 -1.90 -20.80
N TRP A 176 11.68 -2.48 -21.76
CA TRP A 176 12.94 -1.94 -22.25
C TRP A 176 12.76 -1.18 -23.56
N ARG A 177 13.67 -0.24 -23.81
CA ARG A 177 13.87 0.44 -25.08
C ARG A 177 15.26 0.10 -25.61
N THR A 178 15.30 -0.28 -26.88
CA THR A 178 16.54 -0.66 -27.58
C THR A 178 17.16 0.54 -28.32
N ALA A 179 18.32 0.33 -28.94
CA ALA A 179 18.95 1.34 -29.80
C ALA A 179 18.09 1.73 -31.01
N SER A 180 17.15 0.87 -31.44
CA SER A 180 16.21 1.15 -32.52
C SER A 180 14.92 1.83 -32.03
N ASP A 181 14.88 2.32 -30.79
CA ASP A 181 13.73 2.98 -30.15
C ASP A 181 12.46 2.10 -30.03
N SER A 182 12.60 0.79 -30.15
CA SER A 182 11.47 -0.15 -30.05
C SER A 182 11.25 -0.65 -28.62
N ARG A 183 9.97 -0.86 -28.26
CA ARG A 183 9.59 -1.52 -27.00
C ARG A 183 9.81 -3.02 -27.07
N THR A 184 10.45 -3.57 -26.05
CA THR A 184 10.72 -5.00 -25.92
C THR A 184 10.71 -5.45 -24.46
N LEU A 185 10.53 -6.76 -24.23
CA LEU A 185 10.78 -7.43 -22.94
C LEU A 185 12.25 -7.77 -22.73
N GLY A 186 13.10 -7.49 -23.73
CA GLY A 186 14.54 -7.66 -23.66
C GLY A 186 15.02 -8.78 -24.59
N SER A 187 16.25 -9.18 -24.35
CA SER A 187 16.94 -10.25 -25.07
C SER A 187 16.49 -11.62 -24.57
N PHE A 188 16.51 -12.60 -25.47
CA PHE A 188 16.21 -13.98 -25.16
C PHE A 188 17.46 -14.85 -25.31
N ARG A 189 17.62 -15.81 -24.42
CA ARG A 189 18.57 -16.92 -24.56
C ARG A 189 17.81 -18.22 -24.74
N LYS A 190 18.19 -19.02 -25.74
CA LYS A 190 17.62 -20.35 -25.96
C LYS A 190 18.34 -21.38 -25.09
N VAL A 191 17.59 -22.12 -24.27
CA VAL A 191 18.07 -23.22 -23.43
C VAL A 191 17.09 -24.37 -23.61
N ASP A 192 17.59 -25.54 -23.99
CA ASP A 192 16.78 -26.76 -24.21
C ASP A 192 15.55 -26.55 -25.12
N GLY A 193 15.71 -25.73 -26.16
CA GLY A 193 14.62 -25.44 -27.11
C GLY A 193 13.71 -24.28 -26.69
N LEU A 194 13.78 -23.80 -25.45
CA LEU A 194 12.92 -22.75 -24.89
C LEU A 194 13.63 -21.40 -24.83
N ASN A 195 12.89 -20.33 -25.15
CA ASN A 195 13.38 -18.95 -25.04
C ASN A 195 13.19 -18.45 -23.61
N HIS A 196 14.27 -17.96 -23.01
CA HIS A 196 14.28 -17.37 -21.67
C HIS A 196 14.67 -15.90 -21.76
N LEU A 197 13.93 -15.03 -21.09
CA LEU A 197 14.28 -13.61 -20.95
C LEU A 197 15.50 -13.48 -20.03
N VAL A 198 16.51 -12.73 -20.47
CA VAL A 198 17.77 -12.57 -19.72
C VAL A 198 18.05 -11.15 -19.25
N ASP A 199 17.38 -10.15 -19.83
CA ASP A 199 17.49 -8.75 -19.41
C ASP A 199 16.51 -8.52 -18.26
N LEU A 200 16.96 -8.85 -17.04
CA LEU A 200 16.17 -8.71 -15.82
C LEU A 200 16.70 -7.54 -15.00
N LEU A 201 15.80 -6.68 -14.57
CA LEU A 201 16.09 -5.67 -13.57
C LEU A 201 16.41 -6.38 -12.25
N GLY A 202 17.51 -5.99 -11.61
CA GLY A 202 18.01 -6.58 -10.37
C GLY A 202 17.64 -5.74 -9.16
N ASP A 203 18.63 -5.06 -8.60
CA ASP A 203 18.51 -4.21 -7.42
C ASP A 203 18.38 -2.71 -7.78
N ARG A 204 18.40 -1.86 -6.75
CA ARG A 204 18.42 -0.40 -6.86
C ARG A 204 19.53 0.14 -7.76
N THR A 205 20.74 -0.43 -7.68
CA THR A 205 21.87 0.01 -8.51
C THR A 205 21.61 -0.32 -9.98
N SER A 206 21.07 -1.50 -10.28
CA SER A 206 20.69 -1.87 -11.64
C SER A 206 19.58 -0.96 -12.19
N ALA A 207 18.61 -0.54 -11.36
CA ALA A 207 17.56 0.40 -11.74
C ALA A 207 18.09 1.80 -12.06
N GLN A 208 19.02 2.31 -11.26
CA GLN A 208 19.70 3.58 -11.53
C GLN A 208 20.46 3.52 -12.86
N ALA A 209 21.22 2.44 -13.10
CA ALA A 209 21.94 2.24 -14.35
C ALA A 209 20.98 2.16 -15.56
N ALA A 210 19.87 1.45 -15.41
CA ALA A 210 18.89 1.26 -16.46
C ALA A 210 18.06 2.52 -16.81
N LEU A 211 17.97 3.49 -15.90
CA LEU A 211 17.31 4.78 -16.14
C LEU A 211 18.29 5.87 -16.63
N ALA A 212 19.60 5.66 -16.50
CA ALA A 212 20.62 6.62 -16.87
C ALA A 212 20.51 7.09 -18.33
N PRO A 213 20.84 8.36 -18.64
CA PRO A 213 20.90 8.83 -20.01
C PRO A 213 21.87 7.98 -20.85
N GLY A 214 21.40 7.50 -22.01
CA GLY A 214 22.21 6.69 -22.93
C GLY A 214 22.35 5.21 -22.56
N ALA A 215 21.74 4.73 -21.46
CA ALA A 215 21.70 3.31 -21.15
C ALA A 215 21.03 2.50 -22.27
N LEU A 216 21.55 1.30 -22.54
CA LEU A 216 21.02 0.37 -23.53
C LEU A 216 21.17 -1.08 -23.03
N PRO A 217 20.09 -1.87 -22.93
CA PRO A 217 18.69 -1.43 -22.99
C PRO A 217 18.32 -0.45 -21.85
N ARG A 218 17.43 0.50 -22.10
CA ARG A 218 16.94 1.48 -21.11
C ARG A 218 15.54 1.10 -20.61
N LEU A 219 15.23 1.34 -19.34
CA LEU A 219 13.84 1.35 -18.89
C LEU A 219 13.04 2.44 -19.61
N GLN A 220 11.77 2.18 -19.90
CA GLN A 220 10.96 3.16 -20.65
C GLN A 220 9.47 3.19 -20.29
N GLY A 221 8.83 4.28 -20.76
CA GLY A 221 7.41 4.53 -20.60
C GLY A 221 7.01 4.62 -19.13
N ALA A 222 5.71 4.41 -18.88
CA ALA A 222 5.17 4.51 -17.53
C ALA A 222 5.81 3.52 -16.54
N TRP A 223 6.40 2.41 -17.01
CA TRP A 223 7.14 1.48 -16.14
C TRP A 223 8.45 2.10 -15.68
N GLY A 224 9.23 2.70 -16.59
CA GLY A 224 10.44 3.44 -16.22
C GLY A 224 10.14 4.60 -15.26
N ASP A 225 9.06 5.34 -15.49
CA ASP A 225 8.63 6.43 -14.61
C ASP A 225 8.26 5.91 -13.20
N PHE A 226 7.58 4.76 -13.12
CA PHE A 226 7.29 4.10 -11.85
C PHE A 226 8.56 3.64 -11.12
N ILE A 227 9.51 3.03 -11.82
CA ILE A 227 10.82 2.68 -11.23
C ILE A 227 11.54 3.92 -10.72
N GLN A 228 11.49 5.04 -11.43
CA GLN A 228 12.05 6.31 -10.95
C GLN A 228 11.37 6.77 -9.65
N LYS A 229 10.04 6.69 -9.55
CA LYS A 229 9.31 6.97 -8.29
C LYS A 229 9.76 6.06 -7.14
N LEU A 230 10.03 4.78 -7.38
CA LEU A 230 10.62 3.88 -6.37
C LEU A 230 12.04 4.27 -5.98
N LEU A 231 12.84 4.79 -6.91
CA LEU A 231 14.16 5.35 -6.59
C LEU A 231 14.04 6.63 -5.73
N ASP A 232 13.00 7.42 -5.94
CA ASP A 232 12.76 8.65 -5.18
C ASP A 232 12.08 8.42 -3.82
N ALA A 233 11.46 7.25 -3.63
CA ALA A 233 10.89 6.83 -2.35
C ALA A 233 11.94 6.80 -1.21
N ARG A 234 11.45 7.03 0.00
CA ARG A 234 12.25 7.06 1.22
C ARG A 234 11.65 6.15 2.29
N THR A 235 12.53 5.59 3.12
CA THR A 235 12.15 4.90 4.36
C THR A 235 11.68 5.90 5.41
N GLN A 236 11.12 5.43 6.51
CA GLN A 236 10.78 6.29 7.64
C GLN A 236 12.01 7.00 8.24
N ALA A 237 13.20 6.40 8.12
CA ALA A 237 14.47 7.02 8.54
C ALA A 237 14.98 8.08 7.54
N GLY A 238 14.26 8.34 6.44
CA GLY A 238 14.66 9.28 5.40
C GLY A 238 15.76 8.75 4.46
N THR A 239 16.13 7.47 4.57
CA THR A 239 17.10 6.85 3.66
C THR A 239 16.42 6.45 2.35
N PRO A 240 17.17 6.31 1.23
CA PRO A 240 16.61 5.74 0.01
C PRO A 240 16.01 4.36 0.26
N THR A 241 14.81 4.11 -0.26
CA THR A 241 14.15 2.80 -0.17
C THR A 241 14.98 1.73 -0.91
N PRO A 242 15.31 0.60 -0.27
CA PRO A 242 15.84 -0.59 -0.94
C PRO A 242 14.89 -1.05 -2.05
N LEU A 243 15.44 -1.41 -3.20
CA LEU A 243 14.69 -1.92 -4.35
C LEU A 243 15.34 -3.23 -4.78
N GLU A 244 14.57 -4.31 -4.79
CA GLU A 244 15.09 -5.66 -5.01
C GLU A 244 14.19 -6.49 -5.92
N ARG A 245 14.81 -7.35 -6.74
CA ARG A 245 14.08 -8.36 -7.49
C ARG A 245 13.74 -9.55 -6.59
N LEU A 246 12.47 -9.92 -6.56
CA LEU A 246 12.03 -11.19 -5.96
C LEU A 246 12.38 -12.35 -6.89
N SER A 247 13.11 -13.33 -6.37
CA SER A 247 13.46 -14.54 -7.10
C SER A 247 13.74 -15.68 -6.12
N HIS A 248 13.59 -16.91 -6.59
CA HIS A 248 13.97 -18.11 -5.84
C HIS A 248 15.45 -18.15 -5.44
N THR A 249 16.30 -17.31 -6.06
CA THR A 249 17.73 -17.20 -5.74
C THR A 249 18.07 -16.09 -4.76
N THR A 250 17.22 -15.08 -4.62
CA THR A 250 17.50 -13.90 -3.79
C THR A 250 17.00 -14.03 -2.35
N GLY A 251 16.23 -15.09 -2.03
CA GLY A 251 15.98 -15.54 -0.66
C GLY A 251 15.08 -14.65 0.21
N TYR A 252 14.31 -13.76 -0.42
CA TYR A 252 13.35 -12.88 0.24
C TYR A 252 12.01 -13.57 0.50
#